data_AF-A0A4U7D4F2-F1
#
_entry.id   AF-A0A4U7D4F2-F1
#
_cell.length_a   1.000
_cell.length_b   1.000
_cell.length_c   1.000
_cell.angle_alpha   90.00
_cell.angle_beta   90.00
_cell.angle_gamma   90.00
#
_symmetry.space_group_name_H-M   'P 1'
#
loop_
_entity.id
_entity.type
_entity.pdbx_description
1 polymer ?
#
loop_
_entity_poly.entity_id
_entity_poly.type
_entity_poly.pdbx_seq_one_letter_code
_entity_poly.pdbx_strand_id
1 'polypeptide(L)'
;GDISRVDVDGTELVVEYDADTSATGLAVIAPSGEAFAERQLTPGASQETIPIGTAYPPGMYTVQLIEEDSVVAAVEQSLRPDVVIRDLKLGRNHPEEMFEGAGSLTVTGETIVTVENVGTGPEKLTKLHFDGDVPRPTPDNLSESGIAAVDQPITYMEPVIDTGETRTIYSMTLPFGASSDVVSCTPDGTSGQFEVSISGAVGGELAEQEYSVSYQGQNLSDCQITIERVET
;
A
#
# COMPACT_ATOMS: atom_id res chain seq x y z
N GLY A 1 -1.17 26.73 18.57
CA GLY A 1 -1.54 28.00 17.94
C GLY A 1 -3.02 27.91 17.62
N ASP A 2 -3.53 28.77 16.75
CA ASP A 2 -4.96 28.72 16.36
C ASP A 2 -5.29 27.45 15.57
N ILE A 3 -4.29 26.82 14.94
CA ILE A 3 -4.37 25.42 14.49
C ILE A 3 -3.94 24.51 15.63
N SER A 4 -4.80 23.57 16.02
CA SER A 4 -4.57 22.60 17.10
C SER A 4 -4.03 21.28 16.58
N ARG A 5 -4.50 20.80 15.43
CA ARG A 5 -4.08 19.54 14.81
C ARG A 5 -4.26 19.56 13.30
N VAL A 6 -3.34 18.90 12.61
CA VAL A 6 -3.48 18.52 11.21
C VAL A 6 -3.17 17.03 11.13
N ASP A 7 -4.04 16.25 10.53
CA ASP A 7 -3.85 14.81 10.37
C ASP A 7 -4.54 14.30 9.10
N VAL A 8 -4.25 13.07 8.72
CA VAL A 8 -4.91 12.38 7.60
C VAL A 8 -5.82 11.31 8.16
N ASP A 9 -7.08 11.32 7.73
CA ASP A 9 -8.04 10.26 7.96
C ASP A 9 -8.55 9.74 6.61
N GLY A 10 -8.24 8.47 6.31
CA GLY A 10 -8.48 7.91 5.00
C GLY A 10 -7.79 8.71 3.89
N THR A 11 -8.61 9.18 2.95
CA THR A 11 -8.19 10.05 1.85
C THR A 11 -8.48 11.54 2.08
N GLU A 12 -8.61 11.95 3.33
CA GLU A 12 -8.96 13.30 3.72
C GLU A 12 -7.91 13.90 4.67
N LEU A 13 -7.58 15.17 4.45
CA LEU A 13 -6.80 15.98 5.38
C LEU A 13 -7.76 16.66 6.36
N VAL A 14 -7.65 16.31 7.63
CA VAL A 14 -8.46 16.86 8.72
C VAL A 14 -7.66 17.95 9.42
N VAL A 15 -8.23 19.16 9.48
CA VAL A 15 -7.63 20.31 10.14
C VAL A 15 -8.52 20.73 11.29
N GLU A 16 -7.99 20.64 12.51
CA GLU A 16 -8.63 21.15 13.72
C GLU A 16 -8.03 22.52 14.10
N TYR A 17 -8.90 23.43 14.50
CA TYR A 17 -8.55 24.79 14.87
C TYR A 17 -9.46 25.33 15.99
N ASP A 18 -9.04 26.42 16.62
CA ASP A 18 -9.80 27.07 17.69
C ASP A 18 -11.12 27.62 17.14
N ALA A 19 -12.25 27.26 17.77
CA ALA A 19 -13.57 27.75 17.37
C ALA A 19 -13.73 29.27 17.55
N ASP A 20 -12.93 29.86 18.43
CA ASP A 20 -12.88 31.30 18.68
C ASP A 20 -11.82 32.02 17.80
N THR A 21 -11.23 31.34 16.81
CA THR A 21 -10.29 31.95 15.88
C THR A 21 -10.95 33.11 15.11
N SER A 22 -10.16 34.16 14.84
CA SER A 22 -10.61 35.26 13.99
C SER A 22 -10.45 34.97 12.49
N ALA A 23 -9.82 33.84 12.15
CA ALA A 23 -9.66 33.41 10.77
C ALA A 23 -11.01 33.17 10.09
N THR A 24 -11.12 33.66 8.85
CA THR A 24 -12.31 33.49 8.00
C THR A 24 -12.08 32.49 6.88
N GLY A 25 -10.81 32.13 6.63
CA GLY A 25 -10.42 31.22 5.57
C GLY A 25 -9.35 30.23 6.00
N LEU A 26 -9.29 29.13 5.26
CA LEU A 26 -8.26 28.12 5.35
C LEU A 26 -7.73 27.87 3.94
N ALA A 27 -6.40 27.88 3.80
CA ALA A 27 -5.71 27.49 2.58
C ALA A 27 -4.73 26.35 2.86
N VAL A 28 -4.64 25.41 1.93
CA VAL A 28 -3.63 24.37 1.92
C VAL A 28 -2.74 24.61 0.72
N ILE A 29 -1.45 24.80 0.96
CA ILE A 29 -0.45 25.04 -0.08
C ILE A 29 0.29 23.74 -0.33
N ALA A 30 0.34 23.32 -1.59
CA ALA A 30 1.04 22.13 -2.04
C ALA A 30 2.57 22.30 -1.93
N PRO A 31 3.34 21.19 -2.01
CA PRO A 31 4.81 21.26 -2.03
C PRO A 31 5.39 22.11 -3.16
N SER A 32 4.62 22.32 -4.25
CA SER A 32 5.00 23.21 -5.36
C SER A 32 4.94 24.69 -4.99
N GLY A 33 4.28 25.06 -3.89
CA GLY A 33 3.94 26.43 -3.52
C GLY A 33 2.61 26.92 -4.09
N GLU A 34 1.90 26.08 -4.86
CA GLU A 34 0.57 26.40 -5.41
C GLU A 34 -0.54 26.10 -4.39
N ALA A 35 -1.66 26.80 -4.50
CA ALA A 35 -2.84 26.49 -3.71
C ALA A 35 -3.39 25.11 -4.10
N PHE A 36 -3.43 24.19 -3.13
CA PHE A 36 -4.03 22.87 -3.27
C PHE A 36 -5.53 22.91 -3.00
N ALA A 37 -5.94 23.61 -1.93
CA ALA A 37 -7.33 23.78 -1.55
C ALA A 37 -7.53 25.08 -0.78
N GLU A 38 -8.72 25.66 -0.92
CA GLU A 38 -9.17 26.82 -0.15
C GLU A 38 -10.59 26.57 0.36
N ARG A 39 -10.86 26.99 1.61
CA ARG A 39 -12.14 26.86 2.28
C ARG A 39 -12.46 28.13 3.05
N GLN A 40 -13.72 28.54 2.99
CA GLN A 40 -14.23 29.56 3.90
C GLN A 40 -14.67 28.88 5.19
N LEU A 41 -14.18 29.38 6.32
CA LEU A 41 -14.50 28.79 7.61
C LEU A 41 -15.92 29.16 8.03
N THR A 42 -16.62 28.19 8.60
CA THR A 42 -17.92 28.44 9.23
C THR A 42 -17.69 28.97 10.66
N PRO A 43 -18.24 30.14 11.03
CA PRO A 43 -18.09 30.67 12.38
C PRO A 43 -18.57 29.68 13.46
N GLY A 44 -17.73 29.45 14.48
CA GLY A 44 -18.00 28.49 15.56
C GLY A 44 -17.71 27.02 15.22
N ALA A 45 -17.29 26.70 13.99
CA ALA A 45 -16.70 25.40 13.68
C ALA A 45 -15.26 25.32 14.21
N SER A 46 -14.81 24.12 14.52
CA SER A 46 -13.44 23.84 15.01
C SER A 46 -12.70 22.81 14.16
N GLN A 47 -13.28 22.42 13.02
CA GLN A 47 -12.75 21.39 12.16
C GLN A 47 -13.18 21.62 10.71
N GLU A 48 -12.26 21.40 9.79
CA GLU A 48 -12.51 21.31 8.35
C GLU A 48 -11.86 20.05 7.77
N THR A 49 -12.46 19.52 6.72
CA THR A 49 -12.00 18.32 6.04
C THR A 49 -11.78 18.59 4.55
N ILE A 50 -10.62 18.19 4.05
CA ILE A 50 -10.19 18.47 2.68
C ILE A 50 -9.87 17.15 1.98
N PRO A 51 -10.59 16.78 0.91
CA PRO A 51 -10.29 15.56 0.18
C PRO A 51 -8.93 15.69 -0.52
N ILE A 52 -8.00 14.78 -0.21
CA ILE A 52 -6.68 14.67 -0.85
C ILE A 52 -6.62 13.52 -1.86
N GLY A 53 -7.46 12.49 -1.69
CA GLY A 53 -7.47 11.32 -2.57
C GLY A 53 -6.16 10.52 -2.51
N THR A 54 -5.83 9.84 -3.61
CA THR A 54 -4.59 9.07 -3.78
C THR A 54 -3.83 9.49 -5.04
N ALA A 55 -3.93 10.77 -5.39
CA ALA A 55 -3.26 11.38 -6.55
C ALA A 55 -2.60 12.73 -6.17
N TYR A 56 -2.38 12.94 -4.88
CA TYR A 56 -1.78 14.17 -4.36
C TYR A 56 -0.27 14.18 -4.61
N PRO A 57 0.35 15.34 -4.87
CA PRO A 57 1.81 15.45 -4.94
C PRO A 57 2.48 15.14 -3.59
N PRO A 58 3.37 14.13 -3.48
CA PRO A 58 3.98 13.79 -2.19
C PRO A 58 4.94 14.88 -1.73
N GLY A 59 4.81 15.36 -0.48
CA GLY A 59 5.69 16.39 0.07
C GLY A 59 5.19 17.10 1.31
N MET A 60 5.84 18.23 1.60
CA MET A 60 5.43 19.12 2.68
C MET A 60 4.35 20.08 2.19
N TYR A 61 3.21 20.02 2.84
CA TYR A 61 2.10 20.93 2.65
C TYR A 61 2.10 21.97 3.77
N THR A 62 1.64 23.18 3.47
CA THR A 62 1.45 24.23 4.47
C THR A 62 -0.03 24.51 4.62
N VAL A 63 -0.59 24.22 5.79
CA VAL A 63 -1.96 24.56 6.16
C VAL A 63 -1.94 25.93 6.81
N GLN A 64 -2.73 26.87 6.29
CA GLN A 64 -2.76 28.27 6.70
C GLN A 64 -4.18 28.68 7.08
N LEU A 65 -4.31 29.37 8.21
CA LEU A 65 -5.51 30.13 8.57
C LEU A 65 -5.34 31.58 8.12
N ILE A 66 -6.38 32.13 7.48
CA ILE A 66 -6.36 33.44 6.84
C ILE A 66 -7.46 34.31 7.45
N GLU A 67 -7.08 35.51 7.88
CA GLU A 67 -7.97 36.60 8.26
C GLU A 67 -7.82 37.72 7.23
N GLU A 68 -8.92 38.08 6.57
CA GLU A 68 -8.94 39.01 5.43
C GLU A 68 -7.93 38.56 4.34
N ASP A 69 -6.73 39.16 4.32
CA ASP A 69 -5.65 38.87 3.38
C ASP A 69 -4.32 38.51 4.08
N SER A 70 -4.36 38.19 5.38
CA SER A 70 -3.17 37.89 6.20
C SER A 70 -3.23 36.50 6.80
N VAL A 71 -2.08 35.80 6.79
CA VAL A 71 -1.93 34.50 7.45
C VAL A 71 -1.77 34.71 8.94
N VAL A 72 -2.71 34.20 9.74
CA VAL A 72 -2.71 34.33 11.20
C VAL A 72 -2.12 33.11 11.91
N ALA A 73 -2.20 31.94 11.27
CA ALA A 73 -1.54 30.73 11.73
C ALA A 73 -1.14 29.85 10.54
N ALA A 74 -0.05 29.10 10.70
CA ALA A 74 0.38 28.12 9.71
C ALA A 74 1.02 26.89 10.39
N VAL A 75 0.77 25.72 9.82
CA VAL A 75 1.36 24.44 10.23
C VAL A 75 1.82 23.68 8.99
N GLU A 76 3.00 23.09 9.05
CA GLU A 76 3.49 22.19 8.00
C GLU A 76 3.01 20.75 8.27
N GLN A 77 2.55 20.08 7.22
CA GLN A 77 2.13 18.68 7.25
C GLN A 77 2.83 17.91 6.12
N SER A 78 3.53 16.83 6.46
CA SER A 78 4.05 15.91 5.45
C SER A 78 2.92 15.02 4.94
N LEU A 79 2.75 14.91 3.63
CA LEU A 79 1.92 13.89 2.99
C LEU A 79 2.81 13.07 2.08
N ARG A 80 3.28 11.93 2.58
CA ARG A 80 4.09 10.98 1.82
C ARG A 80 3.71 9.56 2.23
N PRO A 81 3.35 8.69 1.29
CA PRO A 81 3.19 7.28 1.60
C PRO A 81 4.56 6.64 1.82
N ASP A 82 4.62 5.62 2.65
CA ASP A 82 5.80 4.79 2.85
C ASP A 82 5.30 3.39 3.20
N VAL A 83 5.17 2.54 2.17
CA VAL A 83 4.61 1.20 2.32
C VAL A 83 5.75 0.20 2.43
N VAL A 84 5.67 -0.69 3.42
CA VAL A 84 6.66 -1.75 3.63
C VAL A 84 6.00 -3.12 3.63
N ILE A 85 6.72 -4.12 3.11
CA ILE A 85 6.31 -5.52 3.23
C ILE A 85 6.71 -6.02 4.61
N ARG A 86 5.72 -6.34 5.43
CA ARG A 86 5.91 -6.89 6.79
C ARG A 86 6.11 -8.39 6.76
N ASP A 87 5.31 -9.09 5.95
CA ASP A 87 5.34 -10.54 5.90
C ASP A 87 4.93 -11.08 4.52
N LEU A 88 5.41 -12.27 4.19
CA LEU A 88 5.09 -13.01 2.98
C LEU A 88 4.93 -14.50 3.32
N LYS A 89 3.75 -15.03 3.05
CA LYS A 89 3.41 -16.45 3.24
C LYS A 89 2.92 -17.08 1.95
N LEU A 90 2.97 -18.40 1.90
CA LEU A 90 2.34 -19.19 0.85
C LEU A 90 0.99 -19.71 1.32
N GLY A 91 -0.05 -19.55 0.50
CA GLY A 91 -1.38 -20.10 0.78
C GLY A 91 -1.34 -21.61 1.02
N ARG A 92 -0.46 -22.35 0.34
CA ARG A 92 -0.32 -23.80 0.52
C ARG A 92 0.20 -24.21 1.90
N ASN A 93 0.98 -23.33 2.53
CA ASN A 93 1.54 -23.56 3.85
C ASN A 93 0.64 -22.98 4.95
N HIS A 94 -0.25 -22.05 4.59
CA HIS A 94 -1.17 -21.33 5.48
C HIS A 94 -2.60 -21.27 4.91
N PRO A 95 -3.23 -22.41 4.58
CA PRO A 95 -4.54 -22.43 3.92
C PRO A 95 -5.66 -21.81 4.78
N GLU A 96 -5.50 -21.82 6.10
CA GLU A 96 -6.41 -21.20 7.07
C GLU A 96 -6.38 -19.68 7.07
N GLU A 97 -5.30 -19.07 6.56
CA GLU A 97 -5.16 -17.62 6.43
C GLU A 97 -5.63 -17.13 5.06
N MET A 98 -6.01 -18.03 4.16
CA MET A 98 -6.59 -17.67 2.87
C MET A 98 -8.03 -17.14 3.04
N PHE A 99 -8.44 -16.29 2.10
CA PHE A 99 -9.79 -15.71 2.10
C PHE A 99 -10.89 -16.77 1.95
N GLU A 100 -12.07 -16.46 2.49
CA GLU A 100 -13.24 -17.35 2.41
C GLU A 100 -13.61 -17.66 0.95
N GLY A 101 -13.76 -18.94 0.63
CA GLY A 101 -14.08 -19.38 -0.73
C GLY A 101 -12.88 -19.56 -1.66
N ALA A 102 -11.64 -19.40 -1.15
CA ALA A 102 -10.43 -19.73 -1.90
C ALA A 102 -10.48 -21.20 -2.38
N GLY A 103 -10.46 -21.39 -3.71
CA GLY A 103 -10.44 -22.71 -4.31
C GLY A 103 -9.07 -23.38 -4.16
N SER A 104 -9.01 -24.70 -4.36
CA SER A 104 -7.77 -25.46 -4.19
C SER A 104 -6.61 -24.92 -5.03
N LEU A 105 -6.86 -24.47 -6.26
CA LEU A 105 -5.82 -23.88 -7.12
C LEU A 105 -5.23 -22.59 -6.51
N THR A 106 -6.10 -21.69 -6.06
CA THR A 106 -5.76 -20.43 -5.37
C THR A 106 -4.92 -20.71 -4.14
N VAL A 107 -5.40 -21.58 -3.24
CA VAL A 107 -4.67 -21.99 -2.04
C VAL A 107 -3.28 -22.52 -2.39
N THR A 108 -3.16 -23.34 -3.44
CA THR A 108 -1.86 -23.93 -3.80
C THR A 108 -0.88 -22.95 -4.46
N GLY A 109 -1.35 -21.86 -5.07
CA GLY A 109 -0.55 -21.02 -5.97
C GLY A 109 -0.34 -19.58 -5.50
N GLU A 110 -1.19 -19.06 -4.63
CA GLU A 110 -1.12 -17.67 -4.17
C GLU A 110 -0.21 -17.47 -2.96
N THR A 111 0.30 -16.25 -2.86
CA THR A 111 0.97 -15.72 -1.68
C THR A 111 0.01 -14.82 -0.90
N ILE A 112 0.18 -14.83 0.42
CA ILE A 112 -0.45 -13.90 1.35
C ILE A 112 0.64 -12.87 1.69
N VAL A 113 0.40 -11.60 1.39
CA VAL A 113 1.36 -10.51 1.61
C VAL A 113 0.77 -9.54 2.61
N THR A 114 1.49 -9.30 3.71
CA THR A 114 1.10 -8.27 4.68
C THR A 114 1.93 -7.03 4.47
N VAL A 115 1.26 -5.90 4.27
CA VAL A 115 1.85 -4.59 4.01
C VAL A 115 1.42 -3.61 5.09
N GLU A 116 2.25 -2.61 5.35
CA GLU A 116 1.95 -1.54 6.28
C GLU A 116 2.37 -0.21 5.68
N ASN A 117 1.52 0.80 5.77
CA ASN A 117 1.89 2.17 5.42
C ASN A 117 2.41 2.90 6.67
N VAL A 118 3.73 2.98 6.82
CA VAL A 118 4.39 3.73 7.89
C VAL A 118 4.55 5.21 7.56
N GLY A 119 4.06 5.63 6.38
CA GLY A 119 4.07 7.00 5.91
C GLY A 119 2.98 7.86 6.55
N THR A 120 2.92 9.11 6.10
CA THR A 120 1.99 10.13 6.60
C THR A 120 0.90 10.49 5.59
N GLY A 121 0.86 9.80 4.45
CA GLY A 121 -0.13 10.00 3.40
C GLY A 121 -0.71 8.66 2.94
N PRO A 122 -1.98 8.64 2.49
CA PRO A 122 -2.63 7.42 2.04
C PRO A 122 -2.09 6.99 0.67
N GLU A 123 -2.19 5.71 0.36
CA GLU A 123 -1.67 5.17 -0.90
C GLU A 123 -2.67 4.21 -1.53
N LYS A 124 -2.83 4.27 -2.85
CA LYS A 124 -3.55 3.23 -3.60
C LYS A 124 -2.52 2.27 -4.18
N LEU A 125 -2.54 1.01 -3.77
CA LEU A 125 -1.65 -0.01 -4.32
C LEU A 125 -2.08 -0.35 -5.75
N THR A 126 -1.17 -0.19 -6.70
CA THR A 126 -1.44 -0.36 -8.14
C THR A 126 -0.78 -1.58 -8.73
N LYS A 127 0.28 -2.13 -8.11
CA LYS A 127 0.98 -3.31 -8.60
C LYS A 127 1.56 -4.15 -7.48
N LEU A 128 1.41 -5.47 -7.60
CA LEU A 128 2.15 -6.49 -6.86
C LEU A 128 2.85 -7.39 -7.89
N HIS A 129 4.17 -7.39 -7.86
CA HIS A 129 5.01 -8.05 -8.85
C HIS A 129 5.96 -9.04 -8.18
N PHE A 130 6.20 -10.15 -8.87
CA PHE A 130 7.08 -11.22 -8.44
C PHE A 130 8.04 -11.50 -9.59
N ASP A 131 9.34 -11.45 -9.33
CA ASP A 131 10.37 -11.74 -10.32
C ASP A 131 11.42 -12.71 -9.78
N GLY A 132 12.18 -13.35 -10.67
CA GLY A 132 13.23 -14.30 -10.32
C GLY A 132 12.75 -15.75 -10.25
N ASP A 133 13.30 -16.52 -9.30
CA ASP A 133 13.14 -17.98 -9.21
C ASP A 133 11.80 -18.41 -8.59
N VAL A 134 10.69 -17.85 -9.06
CA VAL A 134 9.32 -18.32 -8.78
C VAL A 134 8.77 -19.15 -9.94
N PRO A 135 7.87 -20.13 -9.68
CA PRO A 135 7.23 -20.93 -10.73
C PRO A 135 6.63 -20.12 -11.87
N ARG A 136 5.94 -19.01 -11.54
CA ARG A 136 5.23 -18.17 -12.50
C ARG A 136 5.50 -16.69 -12.16
N PRO A 137 6.62 -16.12 -12.64
CA PRO A 137 6.90 -14.70 -12.46
C PRO A 137 5.76 -13.84 -13.01
N THR A 138 5.52 -12.69 -12.39
CA THR A 138 4.50 -11.76 -12.87
C THR A 138 4.97 -11.16 -14.20
N PRO A 139 4.16 -11.25 -15.28
CA PRO A 139 4.55 -10.67 -16.56
C PRO A 139 4.71 -9.14 -16.47
N ASP A 140 5.76 -8.59 -17.05
CA ASP A 140 6.03 -7.14 -17.05
C ASP A 140 4.88 -6.31 -17.62
N ASN A 141 4.20 -6.87 -18.62
CA ASN A 141 3.10 -6.26 -19.35
C ASN A 141 1.71 -6.58 -18.77
N LEU A 142 1.63 -7.10 -17.54
CA LEU A 142 0.34 -7.32 -16.87
C LEU A 142 -0.41 -5.99 -16.78
N SER A 143 -1.61 -5.94 -17.37
CA SER A 143 -2.45 -4.73 -17.39
C SER A 143 -3.21 -4.50 -16.07
N GLU A 144 -3.27 -5.52 -15.22
CA GLU A 144 -3.97 -5.51 -13.94
C GLU A 144 -2.98 -5.37 -12.79
N SER A 145 -3.47 -5.10 -11.57
CA SER A 145 -2.61 -4.87 -10.41
C SER A 145 -1.83 -6.11 -9.96
N GLY A 146 -2.27 -7.31 -10.33
CA GLY A 146 -1.75 -8.55 -9.74
C GLY A 146 -2.21 -8.77 -8.29
N ILE A 147 -3.10 -7.91 -7.77
CA ILE A 147 -3.58 -7.92 -6.39
C ILE A 147 -5.02 -8.44 -6.33
N ALA A 148 -5.28 -9.37 -5.43
CA ALA A 148 -6.61 -9.71 -4.93
C ALA A 148 -6.77 -9.19 -3.49
N ALA A 149 -7.89 -8.56 -3.17
CA ALA A 149 -8.20 -8.06 -1.83
C ALA A 149 -9.49 -8.70 -1.30
N VAL A 150 -9.54 -8.92 0.03
CA VAL A 150 -10.50 -9.81 0.69
C VAL A 150 -11.83 -9.14 1.02
N ASP A 151 -11.84 -7.81 1.13
CA ASP A 151 -13.00 -7.10 1.66
C ASP A 151 -14.16 -6.99 0.65
N GLN A 152 -13.93 -7.40 -0.61
CA GLN A 152 -14.96 -7.49 -1.63
C GLN A 152 -14.76 -8.76 -2.46
N PRO A 153 -15.82 -9.39 -2.98
CA PRO A 153 -15.75 -10.56 -3.86
C PRO A 153 -15.19 -10.23 -5.27
N ILE A 154 -14.34 -9.20 -5.38
CA ILE A 154 -13.85 -8.64 -6.62
C ILE A 154 -12.35 -8.97 -6.73
N THR A 155 -12.03 -9.91 -7.61
CA THR A 155 -10.69 -10.06 -8.16
C THR A 155 -10.31 -8.75 -8.86
N TYR A 156 -9.03 -8.33 -8.86
CA TYR A 156 -8.55 -7.07 -9.46
C TYR A 156 -8.84 -5.80 -8.65
N MET A 157 -8.43 -5.77 -7.38
CA MET A 157 -8.54 -4.55 -6.57
C MET A 157 -7.22 -3.79 -6.53
N GLU A 158 -7.32 -2.47 -6.51
CA GLU A 158 -6.24 -1.54 -6.19
C GLU A 158 -6.56 -0.94 -4.80
N PRO A 159 -6.27 -1.67 -3.70
CA PRO A 159 -6.71 -1.26 -2.37
C PRO A 159 -6.03 0.05 -1.96
N VAL A 160 -6.78 0.90 -1.26
CA VAL A 160 -6.22 2.06 -0.57
C VAL A 160 -5.75 1.61 0.81
N ILE A 161 -4.55 2.01 1.20
CA ILE A 161 -3.96 1.81 2.52
C ILE A 161 -3.75 3.17 3.19
N ASP A 162 -4.40 3.35 4.32
CA ASP A 162 -4.36 4.60 5.09
C ASP A 162 -3.04 4.74 5.86
N THR A 163 -2.80 5.93 6.40
CA THR A 163 -1.63 6.18 7.27
C THR A 163 -1.67 5.28 8.51
N GLY A 164 -0.61 4.52 8.76
CA GLY A 164 -0.51 3.57 9.86
C GLY A 164 -1.36 2.31 9.70
N GLU A 165 -2.07 2.11 8.59
CA GLU A 165 -2.84 0.91 8.33
C GLU A 165 -1.90 -0.27 8.02
N THR A 166 -2.22 -1.44 8.58
CA THR A 166 -1.67 -2.74 8.15
C THR A 166 -2.75 -3.48 7.39
N ARG A 167 -2.42 -3.99 6.20
CA ARG A 167 -3.37 -4.68 5.33
C ARG A 167 -2.78 -5.96 4.76
N THR A 168 -3.62 -6.98 4.61
CA THR A 168 -3.27 -8.22 3.92
C THR A 168 -3.81 -8.19 2.49
N ILE A 169 -2.96 -8.49 1.53
CA ILE A 169 -3.27 -8.62 0.10
C ILE A 169 -2.82 -9.99 -0.42
N TYR A 170 -3.41 -10.43 -1.52
CA TYR A 170 -3.15 -11.75 -2.10
C TYR A 170 -2.64 -11.59 -3.53
N SER A 171 -1.70 -12.44 -3.93
CA SER A 171 -1.23 -12.47 -5.31
C SER A 171 -2.28 -13.09 -6.21
N MET A 172 -2.66 -12.42 -7.29
CA MET A 172 -3.59 -12.99 -8.27
C MET A 172 -2.87 -13.82 -9.35
N THR A 173 -1.56 -13.60 -9.53
CA THR A 173 -0.78 -14.19 -10.63
C THR A 173 -0.40 -15.66 -10.39
N LEU A 174 -0.74 -16.21 -9.23
CA LEU A 174 -0.38 -17.57 -8.80
C LEU A 174 1.13 -17.83 -8.91
N PRO A 175 2.00 -17.02 -8.27
CA PRO A 175 3.45 -17.09 -8.45
C PRO A 175 4.03 -18.47 -8.14
N PHE A 176 3.38 -19.24 -7.25
CA PHE A 176 3.79 -20.60 -6.86
C PHE A 176 2.86 -21.69 -7.39
N GLY A 177 2.23 -21.45 -8.54
CA GLY A 177 1.40 -22.44 -9.23
C GLY A 177 2.15 -23.74 -9.56
N ALA A 178 1.41 -24.84 -9.72
CA ALA A 178 1.96 -26.20 -9.91
C ALA A 178 2.63 -26.46 -11.29
N SER A 179 2.82 -25.42 -12.10
CA SER A 179 3.44 -25.49 -13.43
C SER A 179 4.47 -24.38 -13.58
N SER A 180 5.66 -24.72 -14.05
CA SER A 180 6.73 -23.76 -14.30
C SER A 180 7.61 -24.21 -15.46
N ASP A 181 8.12 -23.22 -16.20
CA ASP A 181 9.25 -23.38 -17.12
C ASP A 181 10.56 -22.80 -16.52
N VAL A 182 10.51 -22.24 -15.31
CA VAL A 182 11.59 -21.48 -14.65
C VAL A 182 12.27 -22.33 -13.57
N VAL A 183 11.47 -22.89 -12.66
CA VAL A 183 11.97 -23.71 -11.55
C VAL A 183 11.46 -25.14 -11.63
N SER A 184 12.23 -26.06 -11.05
CA SER A 184 11.82 -27.46 -10.92
C SER A 184 11.98 -27.92 -9.48
N CYS A 185 11.02 -28.70 -9.01
CA CYS A 185 11.09 -29.35 -7.71
C CYS A 185 11.75 -30.73 -7.88
N THR A 186 12.82 -30.98 -7.15
CA THR A 186 13.55 -32.25 -7.20
C THR A 186 13.68 -32.86 -5.80
N PRO A 187 13.88 -34.20 -5.70
CA PRO A 187 14.04 -34.85 -4.40
C PRO A 187 15.26 -34.35 -3.63
N ASP A 188 16.33 -33.99 -4.36
CA ASP A 188 17.59 -33.49 -3.81
C ASP A 188 17.48 -32.02 -3.34
N GLY A 189 16.40 -31.34 -3.71
CA GLY A 189 16.16 -29.94 -3.41
C GLY A 189 16.80 -29.00 -4.42
N THR A 190 16.13 -27.89 -4.71
CA THR A 190 16.68 -26.76 -5.46
C THR A 190 16.47 -25.47 -4.66
N SER A 191 17.37 -24.52 -4.81
CA SER A 191 17.30 -23.21 -4.15
C SER A 191 17.39 -22.11 -5.19
N GLY A 192 16.76 -20.98 -4.91
CA GLY A 192 16.79 -19.79 -5.75
C GLY A 192 16.52 -18.53 -4.94
N GLN A 193 16.43 -17.42 -5.65
CA GLN A 193 16.06 -16.12 -5.10
C GLN A 193 14.98 -15.49 -5.94
N PHE A 194 14.08 -14.77 -5.29
CA PHE A 194 13.04 -14.02 -5.97
C PHE A 194 12.77 -12.72 -5.24
N GLU A 195 12.24 -11.77 -5.98
CA GLU A 195 11.91 -10.45 -5.49
C GLU A 195 10.40 -10.23 -5.50
N VAL A 196 9.92 -9.50 -4.51
CA VAL A 196 8.56 -9.00 -4.44
C VAL A 196 8.60 -7.48 -4.41
N SER A 197 7.94 -6.86 -5.38
CA SER A 197 7.83 -5.40 -5.45
C SER A 197 6.38 -4.93 -5.42
N ILE A 198 6.17 -3.79 -4.76
CA ILE A 198 4.88 -3.13 -4.61
C ILE A 198 4.97 -1.73 -5.17
N SER A 199 4.01 -1.39 -6.02
CA SER A 199 3.86 -0.04 -6.56
C SER A 199 2.54 0.60 -6.13
N GLY A 200 2.54 1.92 -6.05
CA GLY A 200 1.37 2.75 -5.74
C GLY A 200 1.15 3.87 -6.73
N ALA A 201 0.04 4.58 -6.53
CA ALA A 201 -0.36 5.71 -7.36
C ALA A 201 0.43 6.99 -7.04
N VAL A 202 0.81 7.19 -5.77
CA VAL A 202 1.51 8.40 -5.31
C VAL A 202 3.02 8.19 -5.25
N GLY A 203 3.48 7.16 -4.55
CA GLY A 203 4.90 6.91 -4.34
C GLY A 203 5.61 6.26 -5.52
N GLY A 204 4.87 5.71 -6.50
CA GLY A 204 5.45 4.95 -7.60
C GLY A 204 5.92 3.59 -7.11
N GLU A 205 7.23 3.35 -7.05
CA GLU A 205 7.80 2.12 -6.45
C GLU A 205 7.93 2.32 -4.94
N LEU A 206 7.24 1.50 -4.15
CA LEU A 206 7.07 1.72 -2.71
C LEU A 206 7.94 0.78 -1.88
N ALA A 207 7.91 -0.51 -2.23
CA ALA A 207 8.63 -1.55 -1.51
C ALA A 207 9.22 -2.54 -2.50
N GLU A 208 10.41 -3.01 -2.19
CA GLU A 208 11.09 -4.10 -2.85
C GLU A 208 11.69 -4.97 -1.75
N GLN A 209 11.48 -6.28 -1.83
CA GLN A 209 12.04 -7.22 -0.87
C GLN A 209 12.46 -8.52 -1.56
N GLU A 210 13.73 -8.86 -1.35
CA GLU A 210 14.31 -10.12 -1.79
C GLU A 210 14.04 -11.25 -0.78
N TYR A 211 13.81 -12.44 -1.31
CA TYR A 211 13.58 -13.67 -0.57
C TYR A 211 14.42 -14.81 -1.15
N SER A 212 14.93 -15.65 -0.25
CA SER A 212 15.47 -16.95 -0.60
C SER A 212 14.34 -17.97 -0.64
N VAL A 213 14.36 -18.86 -1.62
CA VAL A 213 13.37 -19.92 -1.77
C VAL A 213 14.05 -21.28 -1.94
N SER A 214 13.45 -22.30 -1.35
CA SER A 214 13.84 -23.69 -1.54
C SER A 214 12.64 -24.54 -1.96
N TYR A 215 12.90 -25.48 -2.87
CA TYR A 215 11.91 -26.39 -3.45
C TYR A 215 12.37 -27.82 -3.23
N GLN A 216 11.60 -28.63 -2.50
CA GLN A 216 11.92 -30.03 -2.29
C GLN A 216 10.70 -30.93 -2.49
N GLY A 217 10.84 -31.96 -3.32
CA GLY A 217 9.74 -32.86 -3.65
C GLY A 217 9.90 -33.52 -5.01
N GLN A 218 8.89 -34.30 -5.43
CA GLN A 218 8.97 -35.02 -6.70
C GLN A 218 8.50 -34.19 -7.89
N ASN A 219 7.63 -33.21 -7.66
CA ASN A 219 7.00 -32.34 -8.65
C ASN A 219 6.49 -31.05 -7.95
N LEU A 220 6.09 -30.03 -8.71
CA LEU A 220 5.63 -28.74 -8.16
C LEU A 220 4.29 -28.81 -7.40
N SER A 221 3.44 -29.79 -7.70
CA SER A 221 2.16 -30.00 -7.03
C SER A 221 2.33 -30.46 -5.58
N ASP A 222 3.30 -31.33 -5.33
CA ASP A 222 3.63 -31.89 -4.01
C ASP A 222 4.92 -31.29 -3.42
N CYS A 223 5.38 -30.17 -4.00
CA CYS A 223 6.61 -29.53 -3.59
C CYS A 223 6.45 -28.86 -2.23
N GLN A 224 7.32 -29.22 -1.31
CA GLN A 224 7.56 -28.43 -0.11
C GLN A 224 8.35 -27.19 -0.51
N ILE A 225 7.73 -26.03 -0.31
CA ILE A 225 8.33 -24.73 -0.63
C ILE A 225 8.55 -23.98 0.68
N THR A 226 9.80 -23.58 0.91
CA THR A 226 10.18 -22.77 2.08
C THR A 226 10.72 -21.44 1.58
N ILE A 227 10.26 -20.35 2.19
CA ILE A 227 10.66 -18.98 1.85
C ILE A 227 11.24 -18.33 3.09
N GLU A 228 12.37 -17.66 2.92
CA GLU A 228 13.05 -16.90 3.97
C GLU A 228 13.38 -15.51 3.45
N ARG A 229 13.06 -14.48 4.25
CA ARG A 229 13.39 -13.10 3.92
C ARG A 229 14.90 -12.92 3.96
N VAL A 230 15.49 -12.31 2.93
CA VAL A 230 16.90 -11.92 2.96
C VAL A 230 17.02 -10.65 3.79
N GLU A 231 17.75 -10.72 4.89
CA GLU A 231 18.07 -9.53 5.70
C GLU A 231 19.13 -8.70 4.96
N THR A 232 18.78 -7.44 4.67
CA THR A 232 19.65 -6.43 4.06
C THR A 232 20.32 -5.52 5.09
#